data_AF-A0A6N9UZA2-F1
#
_entry.id   AF-A0A6N9UZA2-F1
#
_cell.length_a   1.000
_cell.length_b   1.000
_cell.length_c   1.000
_cell.angle_alpha   90.00
_cell.angle_beta   90.00
_cell.angle_gamma   90.00
#
_symmetry.space_group_name_H-M   'P 1'
#
loop_
_entity.id
_entity.type
_entity.pdbx_description
1 polymer ?
#
loop_
_entity_poly.entity_id
_entity_poly.type
_entity_poly.pdbx_seq_one_letter_code
_entity_poly.pdbx_strand_id
1 'polypeptide(L)'
;ETGGPACAVKTVEQMSGIRMDHYLEVDFSGFQEIIDRLGGVEITTGKAIDDDKSGLHLDRGTHTLDGEQSLGLVRTRHGVGDGSDLGRIQLQQTFLTAL
;
A
#
# COMPACT_ATOMS: atom_id res chain seq x y z
N GLU A 1 22.14 -15.30 -10.36
CA GLU A 1 20.77 -15.10 -9.85
C GLU A 1 19.83 -14.83 -11.00
N THR A 2 18.62 -15.39 -10.97
CA THR A 2 17.56 -15.16 -11.95
C THR A 2 16.47 -14.36 -11.23
N GLY A 3 16.40 -13.04 -11.42
CA GLY A 3 15.41 -12.19 -10.75
C GLY A 3 15.95 -10.83 -10.29
N GLY A 4 15.23 -10.20 -9.36
CA GLY A 4 15.60 -8.93 -8.72
C GLY A 4 15.12 -7.67 -9.46
N PRO A 5 15.45 -6.48 -8.93
CA PRO A 5 15.01 -5.17 -9.43
C PRO A 5 15.19 -4.98 -10.94
N ALA A 6 16.37 -5.31 -11.45
CA ALA A 6 16.70 -5.14 -12.85
C ALA A 6 15.83 -6.02 -13.77
N CYS A 7 15.46 -7.21 -13.30
CA CYS A 7 14.57 -8.11 -14.04
C CYS A 7 13.13 -7.58 -14.04
N ALA A 8 12.65 -7.08 -12.89
CA ALA A 8 11.32 -6.49 -12.76
C ALA A 8 11.16 -5.26 -13.67
N VAL A 9 12.09 -4.31 -13.60
CA VAL A 9 12.12 -3.11 -14.45
C VAL A 9 12.09 -3.50 -15.93
N LYS A 10 13.04 -4.34 -16.36
CA LYS A 10 13.13 -4.75 -17.77
C LYS A 10 11.85 -5.42 -18.28
N THR A 11 11.22 -6.25 -17.46
CA THR A 11 9.98 -6.94 -17.83
C THR A 11 8.83 -5.96 -18.06
N VAL A 12 8.64 -5.00 -17.14
CA VAL A 12 7.56 -4.01 -17.26
C VAL A 12 7.81 -3.04 -18.42
N GLU A 13 9.06 -2.61 -18.64
CA GLU A 13 9.41 -1.80 -19.81
C GLU A 13 9.10 -2.53 -21.12
N GLN A 14 9.42 -3.84 -21.21
CA GLN A 14 9.12 -4.65 -22.39
C GLN A 14 7.61 -4.84 -22.62
N MET A 15 6.82 -4.98 -21.56
CA MET A 15 5.37 -5.16 -21.66
C MET A 15 4.63 -3.87 -22.00
N SER A 16 5.07 -2.75 -21.43
CA SER A 16 4.38 -1.45 -21.54
C SER A 16 4.93 -0.57 -22.66
N GLY A 17 6.17 -0.79 -23.10
CA GLY A 17 6.90 0.10 -24.02
C GLY A 17 7.35 1.42 -23.38
N ILE A 18 7.18 1.59 -22.06
CA ILE A 18 7.54 2.80 -21.33
C ILE A 18 8.93 2.61 -20.69
N ARG A 19 9.80 3.62 -20.82
CA ARG A 19 11.10 3.65 -20.14
C ARG A 19 10.91 4.03 -18.67
N MET A 20 11.56 3.30 -17.76
CA MET A 20 11.69 3.67 -16.35
C MET A 20 13.02 4.37 -16.10
N ASP A 21 12.95 5.61 -15.62
CA ASP A 21 14.13 6.39 -15.26
C ASP A 21 14.65 6.04 -13.87
N HIS A 22 13.75 5.75 -12.93
CA HIS A 22 14.06 5.49 -11.53
C HIS A 22 13.22 4.33 -10.99
N TYR A 23 13.80 3.58 -10.04
CA TYR A 23 13.15 2.45 -9.36
C TYR A 23 13.35 2.60 -7.86
N LEU A 24 12.27 2.40 -7.10
CA LEU A 24 12.28 2.36 -5.65
C LEU A 24 11.75 1.00 -5.19
N GLU A 25 12.49 0.35 -4.31
CA GLU A 25 12.04 -0.84 -3.60
C GLU A 25 12.06 -0.57 -2.11
N VAL A 26 10.94 -0.90 -1.47
CA VAL A 26 10.71 -0.66 -0.06
C VAL A 26 10.13 -1.94 0.52
N ASP A 27 10.76 -2.46 1.57
CA ASP A 27 10.22 -3.57 2.33
C ASP A 27 9.21 -3.08 3.39
N PHE A 28 8.67 -3.99 4.20
CA PHE A 28 7.66 -3.61 5.19
C PHE A 28 8.19 -2.68 6.27
N SER A 29 9.44 -2.86 6.70
CA SER A 29 10.05 -1.99 7.72
C SER A 29 10.31 -0.60 7.17
N GLY A 30 10.85 -0.51 5.95
CA GLY A 30 11.07 0.76 5.26
C GLY A 30 9.77 1.51 5.00
N PHE A 31 8.68 0.79 4.69
CA PHE A 31 7.36 1.41 4.53
C PHE A 31 6.91 2.08 5.83
N GLN A 32 6.93 1.35 6.95
CA GLN A 32 6.55 1.90 8.25
C GLN A 32 7.37 3.14 8.59
N GLU A 33 8.70 3.07 8.42
CA GLU A 33 9.59 4.18 8.72
C GLU A 33 9.29 5.43 7.87
N ILE A 34 8.98 5.26 6.57
CA ILE A 34 8.59 6.38 5.71
C ILE A 34 7.32 7.05 6.23
N ILE A 35 6.29 6.27 6.57
CA ILE A 35 5.02 6.81 7.08
C ILE A 35 5.23 7.54 8.40
N ASP A 36 5.96 6.94 9.33
CA ASP A 36 6.20 7.53 10.65
C ASP A 36 6.99 8.84 10.52
N ARG A 37 7.95 8.90 9.60
CA ARG A 37 8.72 10.12 9.30
C ARG A 37 7.88 11.22 8.67
N LEU A 38 6.83 10.87 7.93
CA LEU A 38 5.87 11.82 7.36
C LEU A 38 4.82 12.30 8.37
N GLY A 39 4.78 11.72 9.57
CA GLY A 39 3.80 12.06 10.61
C GLY A 39 2.48 11.29 10.49
N GLY A 40 2.49 10.17 9.76
CA GLY A 40 1.31 9.37 9.45
C GLY A 40 0.64 9.74 8.13
N VAL A 41 -0.40 8.99 7.76
CA VAL A 41 -1.21 9.24 6.56
C VAL A 41 -2.68 9.41 6.94
N GLU A 42 -3.31 10.46 6.43
CA GLU A 42 -4.73 10.68 6.62
C GLU A 42 -5.55 9.82 5.64
N ILE A 43 -6.44 8.99 6.18
CA ILE A 43 -7.37 8.16 5.40
C ILE A 43 -8.79 8.39 5.88
N THR A 44 -9.71 8.51 4.94
CA THR A 44 -11.15 8.52 5.22
C THR A 44 -11.80 7.19 4.86
N THR A 45 -12.34 6.48 5.85
CA THR A 45 -13.02 5.21 5.66
C THR A 45 -14.53 5.43 5.51
N GLY A 46 -15.11 4.90 4.42
CA GLY A 46 -16.56 4.98 4.19
C GLY A 46 -17.38 4.02 5.07
N LYS A 47 -16.72 2.99 5.62
CA LYS A 47 -17.25 1.95 6.51
C LYS A 47 -16.20 1.63 7.57
N ALA A 48 -16.63 1.12 8.72
CA ALA A 48 -15.68 0.59 9.69
C ALA A 48 -14.91 -0.59 9.10
N ILE A 49 -13.62 -0.67 9.41
CA ILE A 49 -12.72 -1.76 9.04
C ILE A 49 -12.43 -2.52 10.33
N ASP A 50 -12.67 -3.81 10.33
CA ASP A 50 -12.43 -4.70 11.46
C ASP A 50 -11.77 -5.98 10.90
N ASP A 51 -10.43 -6.04 10.94
CA ASP A 51 -9.66 -7.13 10.35
C ASP A 51 -8.57 -7.63 11.31
N ASP A 52 -8.96 -8.59 12.16
CA ASP A 52 -8.10 -9.31 13.11
C ASP A 52 -6.82 -9.87 12.47
N LYS A 53 -6.85 -10.24 11.18
CA LYS A 53 -5.67 -10.82 10.51
C LYS A 53 -4.61 -9.77 10.20
N SER A 54 -5.04 -8.52 10.02
CA SER A 54 -4.17 -7.37 9.83
C SER A 54 -3.90 -6.59 11.13
N GLY A 55 -4.69 -6.83 12.18
CA GLY A 55 -4.69 -6.07 13.42
C GLY A 55 -5.32 -4.68 13.29
N LEU A 56 -5.97 -4.39 12.16
CA LEU A 56 -6.51 -3.07 11.85
C LEU A 56 -7.99 -2.98 12.26
N HIS A 57 -8.25 -2.08 13.20
CA HIS A 57 -9.59 -1.72 13.65
C HIS A 57 -9.76 -0.22 13.50
N LEU A 58 -10.58 0.20 12.54
CA LEU A 58 -10.87 1.60 12.26
C LEU A 58 -12.37 1.81 12.19
N ASP A 59 -12.89 2.76 12.98
CA ASP A 59 -14.27 3.20 12.82
C ASP A 59 -14.48 3.89 11.46
N ARG A 60 -15.74 4.10 11.08
CA ARG A 60 -16.05 4.95 9.93
C ARG A 60 -15.66 6.40 10.23
N GLY A 61 -14.80 7.00 9.41
CA GLY A 61 -14.40 8.40 9.56
C GLY A 61 -13.02 8.69 9.00
N THR A 62 -12.49 9.86 9.35
CA THR A 62 -11.13 10.27 8.99
C THR A 62 -10.19 9.95 10.13
N HIS A 63 -9.08 9.29 9.80
CA HIS A 63 -8.07 8.83 10.75
C HIS A 63 -6.67 9.16 10.22
N THR A 64 -5.76 9.52 11.11
CA THR A 64 -4.33 9.56 10.80
C THR A 64 -3.71 8.25 11.24
N LEU A 65 -3.20 7.48 10.27
CA LEU A 65 -2.62 6.16 10.51
C LEU A 65 -1.10 6.27 10.63
N ASP A 66 -0.53 5.63 11.65
CA ASP A 66 0.91 5.43 11.76
C ASP A 66 1.41 4.35 10.78
N GLY A 67 2.71 4.07 10.77
CA GLY A 67 3.31 3.10 9.87
C GLY A 67 2.75 1.68 10.02
N GLU A 68 2.52 1.22 11.26
CA GLU A 68 2.00 -0.11 11.54
C GLU A 68 0.56 -0.24 11.04
N GLN A 69 -0.31 0.72 11.38
CA GLN A 69 -1.69 0.77 10.94
C GLN A 69 -1.81 0.90 9.42
N SER A 70 -0.97 1.74 8.82
CA SER A 70 -0.90 1.91 7.36
C SER A 70 -0.49 0.63 6.66
N LEU A 71 0.48 -0.10 7.23
CA LEU A 71 0.92 -1.39 6.70
C LEU A 71 -0.22 -2.43 6.80
N GLY A 72 -0.96 -2.43 7.91
CA GLY A 72 -2.17 -3.23 8.08
C GLY A 72 -3.21 -2.92 7.01
N LEU A 73 -3.46 -1.64 6.75
CA LEU A 73 -4.43 -1.18 5.75
C LEU A 73 -4.06 -1.65 4.34
N VAL A 74 -2.84 -1.43 3.87
CA VAL A 74 -2.45 -1.81 2.49
C VAL A 74 -2.31 -3.32 2.29
N ARG A 75 -2.29 -4.09 3.38
CA ARG A 75 -2.21 -5.57 3.36
C ARG A 75 -3.56 -6.26 3.60
N THR A 76 -4.61 -5.54 4.01
CA THR A 76 -5.94 -6.14 4.19
C THR A 76 -6.47 -6.70 2.87
N ARG A 77 -7.02 -7.90 2.93
CA ARG A 77 -7.66 -8.59 1.78
C ARG A 77 -9.16 -8.70 1.94
N HIS A 78 -9.68 -8.54 3.15
CA HIS A 78 -11.07 -8.86 3.48
C HIS A 78 -11.83 -7.67 4.07
N GLY A 79 -11.14 -6.59 4.49
CA GLY A 79 -11.75 -5.42 5.10
C GLY A 79 -12.04 -4.25 4.15
N VAL A 80 -11.45 -4.22 2.95
CA VAL A 80 -11.56 -3.10 2.00
C VAL A 80 -11.71 -3.61 0.56
N GLY A 81 -12.73 -3.11 -0.15
CA GLY A 81 -13.03 -3.51 -1.53
C GLY A 81 -13.95 -4.71 -1.66
N ASP A 82 -13.92 -5.39 -2.82
CA ASP A 82 -14.71 -6.58 -3.15
C ASP A 82 -14.03 -7.90 -2.74
N GLY A 83 -12.92 -7.82 -2.00
CA GLY A 83 -12.09 -8.96 -1.62
C GLY A 83 -11.18 -9.47 -2.73
N SER A 84 -11.16 -8.81 -3.90
CA SER A 84 -10.28 -9.14 -5.02
C SER A 84 -8.96 -8.39 -4.96
N ASP A 85 -8.00 -8.83 -5.77
CA ASP A 85 -6.73 -8.13 -5.95
C ASP A 85 -6.89 -6.75 -6.61
N LEU A 86 -7.95 -6.55 -7.41
CA LEU A 86 -8.25 -5.25 -8.01
C LEU A 86 -8.63 -4.22 -6.94
N GLY A 87 -9.40 -4.64 -5.93
CA GLY A 87 -9.69 -3.80 -4.77
C GLY A 87 -8.42 -3.38 -4.03
N ARG A 88 -7.44 -4.28 -3.93
CA ARG A 88 -6.13 -4.00 -3.31
C ARG A 88 -5.29 -3.03 -4.13
N ILE A 89 -5.27 -3.16 -5.46
CA ILE A 89 -4.57 -2.20 -6.34
C ILE A 89 -5.16 -0.79 -6.17
N GLN A 90 -6.48 -0.68 -6.14
CA GLN A 90 -7.14 0.61 -5.95
C GLN A 90 -6.80 1.24 -4.59
N LEU A 91 -6.74 0.42 -3.53
CA LEU A 91 -6.34 0.87 -2.20
C LEU A 91 -4.90 1.36 -2.17
N GLN A 92 -3.97 0.61 -2.78
CA GLN A 92 -2.56 0.99 -2.88
C GLN A 92 -2.37 2.30 -3.66
N GLN A 93 -3.11 2.49 -4.76
CA GLN A 93 -3.08 3.76 -5.52
C GLN A 93 -3.66 4.93 -4.73
N THR A 94 -4.76 4.70 -4.01
CA THR A 94 -5.38 5.72 -3.15
C THR A 94 -4.42 6.14 -2.04
N PHE A 95 -3.75 5.17 -1.42
CA PHE A 95 -2.75 5.42 -0.39
C PHE A 95 -1.57 6.25 -0.91
N LEU A 96 -1.04 5.93 -2.10
CA LEU A 96 0.00 6.74 -2.75
C LEU A 96 -0.45 8.16 -3.09
N THR A 97 -1.76 8.40 -3.23
CA THR A 97 -2.31 9.75 -3.48
C THR A 97 -2.51 10.55 -2.19
N ALA A 98 -2.55 9.86 -1.04
CA ALA A 98 -2.73 10.45 0.29
C ALA A 98 -1.40 10.78 1.00
N LEU A 99 -0.28 10.25 0.50
CA LEU A 99 1.09 10.65 0.84
C LEU A 99 1.41 12.04 0.28
#